data_AF-A0A1S6HUA6-F1
#
_entry.id   AF-A0A1S6HUA6-F1
#
_cell.length_a   1.000
_cell.length_b   1.000
_cell.length_c   1.000
_cell.angle_alpha   90.00
_cell.angle_beta   90.00
_cell.angle_gamma   90.00
#
_symmetry.space_group_name_H-M   'P 1'
#
loop_
_entity.id
_entity.type
_entity.pdbx_description
1 polymer ?
#
loop_
_entity_poly.entity_id
_entity_poly.type
_entity_poly.pdbx_seq_one_letter_code
_entity_poly.pdbx_strand_id
1 'polypeptide(L)' 'MNNSLPKSCHVMAKPSGSTCNLDCTYCFYLEKEQLYPDRKLDWKMEISTLK' A
#
# COMPACT_ATOMS: atom_id res chain seq x y z
N MET A 1 -12.20 1.23 41.03
CA MET A 1 -12.04 0.13 40.03
C MET A 1 -12.37 0.72 38.68
N ASN A 2 -11.34 1.18 37.97
CA ASN A 2 -11.49 2.03 36.80
C ASN A 2 -11.35 1.10 35.60
N ASN A 3 -12.44 0.43 35.24
CA ASN A 3 -12.42 -0.57 34.17
C ASN A 3 -12.59 0.13 32.82
N SER A 4 -11.54 0.79 32.33
CA SER A 4 -11.49 1.27 30.95
C SER A 4 -11.27 0.06 30.04
N LEU A 5 -12.33 -0.41 29.37
CA LEU A 5 -12.21 -1.45 28.35
C LEU A 5 -11.19 -1.02 27.28
N PRO A 6 -10.31 -1.93 26.82
CA PRO A 6 -9.34 -1.62 25.78
C PRO A 6 -10.08 -1.23 24.51
N LYS A 7 -9.72 -0.08 23.93
CA LYS A 7 -10.26 0.34 22.64
C LYS A 7 -9.82 -0.68 21.58
N SER A 8 -10.79 -1.34 20.94
CA SER A 8 -10.51 -2.19 19.80
C SER A 8 -10.00 -1.35 18.64
N CYS A 9 -8.89 -1.76 18.04
CA CYS A 9 -8.29 -1.12 16.86
C CYS A 9 -8.23 -2.15 15.74
N HIS A 10 -8.79 -1.81 14.58
CA HIS A 10 -8.69 -2.64 13.38
C HIS A 10 -7.75 -1.96 12.39
N VAL A 11 -6.70 -2.68 12.00
CA VAL A 11 -5.69 -2.23 11.05
C VAL A 11 -5.52 -3.25 9.94
N MET A 12 -5.24 -2.77 8.74
CA MET A 12 -4.96 -3.62 7.57
C MET A 12 -3.64 -3.18 6.96
N ALA A 13 -2.72 -4.13 6.78
CA ALA A 13 -1.47 -3.87 6.09
C ALA A 13 -1.69 -3.86 4.58
N LYS A 14 -1.08 -2.89 3.88
CA LYS A 14 -0.92 -2.90 2.43
C LYS A 14 0.54 -3.28 2.11
N PRO A 15 0.86 -4.57 1.93
CA PRO A 15 2.25 -5.03 1.86
C PRO A 15 3.01 -4.43 0.67
N SER A 16 2.33 -4.16 -0.44
CA SER A 16 2.91 -3.49 -1.63
C SER A 16 2.95 -1.95 -1.54
N GLY A 17 2.56 -1.36 -0.40
CA GLY A 17 2.59 0.09 -0.23
C GLY A 17 1.68 0.82 -1.23
N SER A 18 2.08 2.01 -1.68
CA SER A 18 1.33 2.82 -2.65
C SER A 18 1.28 2.23 -4.07
N THR A 19 2.13 1.25 -4.35
CA THR A 19 2.46 0.91 -5.72
C THR A 19 1.50 -0.08 -6.38
N CYS A 20 1.34 0.06 -7.69
CA CYS A 20 0.42 -0.71 -8.52
C CYS A 20 1.01 -0.92 -9.92
N ASN A 21 0.75 -2.06 -10.53
CA ASN A 21 1.27 -2.44 -11.86
C ASN A 21 0.27 -2.19 -13.01
N LEU A 22 -0.93 -1.69 -12.71
CA LEU A 22 -2.02 -1.52 -13.68
C LEU A 22 -2.29 -0.05 -14.04
N ASP A 23 -1.53 0.90 -13.47
CA ASP A 23 -1.65 2.35 -13.69
C ASP A 23 -3.10 2.87 -13.73
N CYS A 24 -3.91 2.47 -12.74
CA CYS A 24 -5.33 2.75 -12.78
C CYS A 24 -5.62 4.23 -12.52
N THR A 25 -6.42 4.85 -13.40
CA THR A 25 -6.86 6.25 -13.28
C THR A 25 -7.73 6.54 -12.05
N TYR A 26 -8.25 5.49 -11.39
CA TYR A 26 -9.11 5.57 -10.21
C TYR A 26 -8.41 5.15 -8.91
N CYS A 27 -7.11 4.79 -8.95
CA CYS A 27 -6.44 4.23 -7.78
C CYS A 27 -5.93 5.33 -6.83
N PHE A 28 -6.65 5.50 -5.72
CA PHE A 28 -6.28 6.40 -4.61
C PHE A 28 -4.85 6.23 -4.06
N TYR A 29 -4.24 5.06 -4.24
CA TYR A 29 -2.92 4.78 -3.67
C TYR A 29 -1.75 5.18 -4.56
N LEU A 30 -1.96 5.28 -5.88
CA LEU A 30 -0.89 5.53 -6.84
C LEU A 30 -0.23 6.89 -6.61
N GLU A 31 -1.03 7.94 -6.37
CA GLU A 31 -0.52 9.30 -6.08
C GLU A 31 0.40 9.34 -4.85
N LYS A 32 0.21 8.43 -3.89
CA LYS A 32 0.99 8.36 -2.65
C LYS A 32 2.38 7.77 -2.83
N GLU A 33 2.74 7.30 -4.03
CA GLU A 33 4.10 6.88 -4.34
C GLU A 33 5.11 8.03 -4.17
N GLN A 34 4.68 9.27 -4.45
CA GLN A 34 5.51 10.48 -4.28
C GLN A 34 5.94 10.74 -2.82
N LEU A 35 5.22 10.18 -1.84
CA LEU A 35 5.57 10.31 -0.42
C LEU A 35 6.78 9.45 -0.02
N TYR A 36 7.18 8.50 -0.89
CA TYR A 36 8.25 7.54 -0.60
C TYR A 36 9.23 7.44 -1.78
N PRO A 37 9.97 8.52 -2.10
CA PRO A 37 10.85 8.57 -3.27
C PRO A 37 12.02 7.57 -3.20
N ASP A 38 12.46 7.20 -2.00
CA ASP A 38 13.59 6.28 -1.82
C ASP A 38 13.19 4.79 -1.90
N ARG A 39 11.91 4.48 -2.16
CA ARG A 39 11.45 3.09 -2.23
C ARG A 39 11.91 2.46 -3.55
N LYS A 40 12.78 1.46 -3.48
CA LYS A 40 13.23 0.69 -4.64
C LYS A 40 12.06 -0.08 -5.27
N LEU A 41 12.02 -0.11 -6.61
CA LEU A 41 10.99 -0.78 -7.41
C LEU A 41 11.17 -2.32 -7.49
N ASP A 42 11.95 -2.90 -6.60
CA ASP A 42 12.35 -4.33 -6.61
C ASP A 42 11.16 -5.31 -6.50
N TRP A 43 9.94 -4.82 -6.25
CA TRP A 43 8.70 -5.58 -6.16
C TRP A 43 7.94 -5.66 -7.50
N LYS A 44 8.32 -4.92 -8.55
CA LYS A 44 7.66 -5.03 -9.86
C LYS A 44 7.97 -6.40 -10.48
N MET A 45 6.92 -7.14 -10.85
CA MET A 45 7.08 -8.31 -11.71
C MET A 45 7.58 -7.89 -13.09
N GLU A 46 8.32 -8.79 -13.73
CA GLU A 46 8.87 -8.57 -15.06
C GLU A 46 7.74 -8.44 -16.11
N ILE A 47 7.97 -7.63 -17.14
CA ILE A 47 6.94 -7.20 -18.09
C ILE A 47 6.35 -8.40 -18.85
N SER A 48 7.12 -9.46 -19.09
CA SER A 48 6.60 -10.69 -19.74
C SER A 48 5.44 -11.37 -18.99
N THR A 49 5.27 -11.10 -17.69
CA THR A 49 4.16 -11.67 -16.89
C THR A 49 2.85 -10.92 -17.11
N LEU A 50 2.92 -9.66 -17.55
CA LEU A 50 1.76 -8.84 -17.91
C LEU A 50 1.36 -9.15 -19.37
N LYS A 51 0.59 -10.23 -19.55
CA LYS A 51 -0.04 -10.54 -20.84
C LYS A 51 -1.12 -9.54 -21.20
#